data_AF-A0A6P9D7A4-F1
#
_entry.id   AF-A0A6P9D7A4-F1
#
_cell.length_a   1.000
_cell.length_b   1.000
_cell.length_c   1.000
_cell.angle_alpha   90.00
_cell.angle_beta   90.00
_cell.angle_gamma   90.00
#
_symmetry.space_group_name_H-M   'P 1'
#
loop_
_entity.id
_entity.type
_entity.pdbx_description
1 polymer ?
#
loop_
_entity_poly.entity_id
_entity_poly.type
_entity_poly.pdbx_seq_one_letter_code
_entity_poly.pdbx_strand_id
1 'polypeptide(L)'
;MYDNTISKEADLPCKVWRPLPAEPAEQSGLSNEDYDNCSIESNYDSISLPCERKTPAKPLDPDTKAVTGPSIFFPIQWKKYWKRNRIGVLLSLTGVCLLLSLLLLLSNISIFPKLRSLNLISTKEVCDASPAPFNFTELETSVITKLKSLEQQFDEKRKVSLQKMEEQLLRIERKLGRLQNCKDTSWRKFQTNVYYFSDTEENWKMAREKCADLDSHLVIINTKQEQDFVIETLKQSIWLGLNDTEEEGTWRWIDGSPLGELRSWRTGEPNNNGKNGEDCAVLYKEGNWNDIRCDTRVKFVCEKKEVSVQ
;
A
#
# COMPACT_ATOMS: atom_id res chain seq x y z
N MET A 1 -37.29 -23.10 -20.99
CA MET A 1 -37.63 -22.08 -19.98
C MET A 1 -36.76 -22.39 -18.77
N TYR A 2 -35.62 -21.72 -18.64
CA TYR A 2 -34.81 -21.80 -17.44
C TYR A 2 -35.19 -20.62 -16.54
N ASP A 3 -35.65 -20.95 -15.35
CA ASP A 3 -36.16 -20.04 -14.34
C ASP A 3 -34.98 -19.35 -13.64
N ASN A 4 -34.84 -18.05 -13.85
CA ASN A 4 -33.79 -17.21 -13.26
C ASN A 4 -34.32 -16.65 -11.93
N THR A 5 -34.18 -17.43 -10.87
CA THR A 5 -34.35 -16.92 -9.50
C THR A 5 -33.00 -16.37 -9.01
N ILE A 6 -32.72 -15.11 -9.37
CA ILE A 6 -31.70 -14.31 -8.71
C ILE A 6 -32.22 -13.99 -7.31
N SER A 7 -31.69 -14.66 -6.30
CA SER A 7 -31.89 -14.28 -4.90
C SER A 7 -31.35 -12.87 -4.71
N LYS A 8 -32.22 -11.93 -4.36
CA LYS A 8 -31.86 -10.61 -3.85
C LYS A 8 -31.10 -10.81 -2.52
N GLU A 9 -29.78 -10.89 -2.59
CA GLU A 9 -28.95 -10.72 -1.41
C GLU A 9 -29.02 -9.25 -0.99
N ALA A 10 -29.47 -9.03 0.25
CA ALA A 10 -29.66 -7.71 0.82
C ALA A 10 -28.36 -6.91 0.83
N ASP A 11 -28.46 -5.63 0.47
CA ASP A 11 -27.43 -4.62 0.66
C ASP A 11 -27.02 -4.58 2.14
N LEU A 12 -25.89 -5.21 2.47
CA LEU A 12 -25.29 -5.12 3.80
C LEU A 12 -24.62 -3.74 3.93
N PRO A 13 -24.95 -2.93 4.95
CA PRO A 13 -24.33 -1.63 5.16
C PRO A 13 -22.82 -1.79 5.43
N CYS A 14 -22.06 -0.79 5.01
CA CYS A 14 -20.62 -0.71 5.24
C CYS A 14 -20.32 -0.94 6.71
N LYS A 15 -19.64 -2.05 7.04
CA LYS A 15 -19.17 -2.29 8.40
C LYS A 15 -18.12 -1.23 8.72
N VAL A 16 -18.41 -0.44 9.75
CA VAL A 16 -17.48 0.48 10.41
C VAL A 16 -16.17 -0.26 10.64
N TRP A 17 -15.07 0.27 10.09
CA TRP A 17 -13.72 -0.19 10.45
C TRP A 17 -13.52 0.11 11.94
N ARG A 18 -13.64 -0.93 12.77
CA ARG A 18 -13.12 -0.89 14.13
C ARG A 18 -11.64 -1.23 14.05
N PRO A 19 -10.73 -0.40 14.59
CA PRO A 19 -9.37 -0.84 14.87
C PRO A 19 -9.43 -2.16 15.65
N LEU A 20 -8.54 -3.10 15.33
CA LEU A 20 -8.33 -4.26 16.18
C LEU A 20 -8.02 -3.74 17.60
N PRO A 21 -8.66 -4.28 18.65
CA PRO A 21 -8.31 -3.90 20.00
C PRO A 21 -6.80 -4.14 20.18
N ALA A 22 -6.12 -3.17 20.78
CA ALA A 22 -4.74 -3.35 21.20
C ALA A 22 -4.67 -4.63 22.05
N GLU A 23 -3.72 -5.51 21.74
CA GLU A 23 -3.41 -6.65 22.61
C GLU A 23 -3.21 -6.12 24.03
N PRO A 24 -3.84 -6.74 25.04
CA PRO A 24 -3.60 -6.36 26.42
C PRO A 24 -2.12 -6.61 26.71
N ALA A 25 -1.45 -5.59 27.28
CA ALA A 25 -0.13 -5.76 27.85
C ALA A 25 -0.20 -6.86 28.91
N GLU A 26 0.45 -7.99 28.65
CA GLU A 26 0.64 -9.04 29.64
C GLU A 26 1.39 -8.45 30.84
N GLN A 27 0.67 -8.22 31.92
CA GLN A 27 1.25 -8.10 33.24
C GLN A 27 1.76 -9.48 33.64
N SER A 28 3.06 -9.55 33.88
CA SER A 28 3.73 -10.66 34.53
C SER A 28 3.07 -10.98 35.87
N GLY A 29 2.36 -12.10 35.94
CA GLY A 29 1.81 -12.68 37.15
C GLY A 29 1.91 -14.19 37.08
N LEU A 30 2.96 -14.74 37.68
CA LEU A 30 3.13 -16.17 37.91
C LEU A 30 2.05 -16.70 38.87
N SER A 31 1.33 -17.75 38.45
CA SER A 31 1.00 -18.89 39.32
C SER A 31 0.65 -20.11 38.48
N ASN A 32 1.32 -21.21 38.79
CA ASN A 32 1.09 -22.56 38.26
C ASN A 32 -0.29 -23.08 38.68
N GLU A 33 -1.00 -23.73 37.77
CA GLU A 33 -1.56 -25.09 37.91
C GLU A 33 -2.54 -25.38 36.75
N ASP A 34 -2.56 -26.65 36.33
CA ASP A 34 -3.50 -27.32 35.42
C ASP A 34 -3.41 -27.05 33.91
N TYR A 35 -2.52 -27.79 33.25
CA TYR A 35 -2.78 -28.31 31.89
C TYR A 35 -2.36 -29.78 31.82
N ASP A 36 -3.35 -30.66 31.92
CA ASP A 36 -3.25 -32.01 31.39
C ASP A 36 -4.08 -32.12 30.11
N ASN A 37 -3.44 -32.78 29.14
CA ASN A 37 -4.02 -33.53 28.04
C ASN A 37 -4.28 -32.79 26.71
N CYS A 38 -3.32 -32.89 25.79
CA CYS A 38 -3.65 -33.13 24.39
C CYS A 38 -2.62 -34.08 23.77
N SER A 39 -3.10 -35.28 23.45
CA SER A 39 -2.35 -36.37 22.82
C SER A 39 -1.78 -35.98 21.46
N ILE A 40 -0.56 -36.46 21.24
CA ILE A 40 0.21 -36.44 19.99
C ILE A 40 -0.34 -37.51 19.04
N GLU A 41 -0.39 -37.21 17.74
CA GLU A 41 0.08 -38.08 16.64
C GLU A 41 0.15 -37.23 15.36
N SER A 42 1.37 -36.80 14.97
CA SER A 42 2.24 -37.41 13.94
C SER A 42 1.75 -37.07 12.51
N ASN A 43 2.56 -36.67 11.53
CA ASN A 43 3.93 -37.06 11.24
C ASN A 43 4.43 -36.22 10.04
N TYR A 44 5.52 -35.46 10.18
CA TYR A 44 6.76 -35.57 9.39
C TYR A 44 7.72 -34.40 9.69
N ASP A 45 8.75 -34.72 10.47
CA ASP A 45 10.02 -34.01 10.70
C ASP A 45 10.77 -33.74 9.37
N SER A 46 11.79 -32.88 9.22
CA SER A 46 12.78 -32.24 10.09
C SER A 46 13.46 -31.12 9.26
N ILE A 47 13.90 -29.98 9.82
CA ILE A 47 15.26 -29.76 10.33
C ILE A 47 15.22 -28.60 11.35
N SER A 48 15.86 -28.84 12.48
CA SER A 48 16.06 -27.97 13.64
C SER A 48 17.24 -27.03 13.46
N LEU A 49 17.09 -25.77 13.90
CA LEU A 49 18.21 -24.85 14.22
C LEU A 49 18.02 -24.33 15.65
N PRO A 50 19.08 -24.19 16.47
CA PRO A 50 18.96 -23.83 17.88
C PRO A 50 18.66 -22.34 18.07
N CYS A 51 17.71 -22.01 18.94
CA CYS A 51 17.56 -20.64 19.45
C CYS A 51 18.65 -20.34 20.47
N GLU A 52 19.60 -19.47 20.12
CA GLU A 52 20.54 -18.89 21.08
C GLU A 52 19.83 -17.88 22.01
N ARG A 53 20.19 -17.98 23.29
CA ARG A 53 19.70 -17.17 24.41
C ARG A 53 20.33 -15.78 24.33
N LYS A 54 19.53 -14.71 24.14
CA LYS A 54 20.01 -13.33 24.29
C LYS A 54 20.37 -13.07 25.75
N THR A 55 21.63 -12.80 26.03
CA THR A 55 22.12 -12.24 27.30
C THR A 55 21.93 -10.72 27.32
N PRO A 56 21.72 -10.10 28.49
CA PRO A 56 21.49 -8.65 28.60
C PRO A 56 22.78 -7.86 28.35
N ALA A 57 22.65 -6.77 27.59
CA ALA A 57 23.75 -5.88 27.23
C ALA A 57 24.27 -5.08 28.44
N LYS A 58 25.59 -4.96 28.51
CA LYS A 58 26.36 -4.14 29.47
C LYS A 58 26.35 -2.67 29.00
N PRO A 59 26.44 -1.66 29.89
CA PRO A 59 26.44 -0.24 29.49
C PRO A 59 27.70 0.11 28.69
N LEU A 60 27.54 0.94 27.65
CA LEU A 60 28.62 1.42 26.76
C LEU A 60 29.21 2.75 27.26
N ASP A 61 30.53 2.83 27.16
CA ASP A 61 31.46 3.95 27.42
C ASP A 61 31.27 5.09 26.37
N PRO A 62 31.47 6.40 26.69
CA PRO A 62 31.04 7.50 25.82
C PRO A 62 31.92 7.81 24.59
N ASP A 63 33.09 7.19 24.41
CA ASP A 63 34.04 7.60 23.37
C ASP A 63 34.20 6.55 22.27
N THR A 64 33.23 6.46 21.35
CA THR A 64 33.46 5.83 20.05
C THR A 64 32.74 6.58 18.93
N LYS A 65 33.53 7.27 18.09
CA LYS A 65 33.06 7.99 16.90
C LYS A 65 32.49 7.00 15.89
N ALA A 66 31.22 7.19 15.53
CA ALA A 66 30.54 6.41 14.51
C ALA A 66 31.12 6.70 13.11
N VAL A 67 31.65 5.66 12.47
CA VAL A 67 31.96 5.67 11.03
C VAL A 67 30.63 5.50 10.28
N THR A 68 30.19 6.55 9.61
CA THR A 68 28.98 6.54 8.78
C THR A 68 29.19 5.67 7.54
N GLY A 69 28.41 4.60 7.41
CA GLY A 69 28.24 3.85 6.16
C GLY A 69 27.42 4.64 5.12
N PRO A 70 27.51 4.29 3.83
CA PRO A 70 26.95 5.11 2.76
C PRO A 70 25.42 5.05 2.73
N SER A 71 24.82 6.23 2.72
CA SER A 71 23.38 6.47 2.60
C SER A 71 22.83 5.89 1.30
N ILE A 72 21.76 5.11 1.40
CA ILE A 72 20.97 4.64 0.26
C ILE A 72 20.25 5.87 -0.33
N PHE A 73 20.65 6.26 -1.54
CA PHE A 73 20.12 7.42 -2.26
C PHE A 73 18.71 7.16 -2.83
N PHE A 74 17.79 8.09 -2.56
CA PHE A 74 16.44 8.16 -3.14
C PHE A 74 16.43 8.40 -4.69
N PRO A 75 15.32 8.12 -5.40
CA PRO A 75 15.27 7.91 -6.86
C PRO A 75 15.48 9.12 -7.78
N ILE A 76 15.74 10.32 -7.25
CA ILE A 76 15.69 11.57 -8.03
C ILE A 76 17.02 11.86 -8.77
N GLN A 77 18.15 11.32 -8.29
CA GLN A 77 19.48 11.56 -8.87
C GLN A 77 19.73 10.83 -10.21
N TRP A 78 19.01 9.74 -10.49
CA TRP A 78 19.27 8.89 -11.65
C TRP A 78 18.88 9.52 -12.98
N LYS A 79 17.82 10.36 -13.00
CA LYS A 79 17.37 11.04 -14.22
C LYS A 79 18.39 12.04 -14.75
N LYS A 80 19.18 12.68 -13.87
CA LYS A 80 20.24 13.63 -14.25
C LYS A 80 21.51 12.93 -14.75
N TYR A 81 21.85 11.79 -14.14
CA TYR A 81 23.01 10.98 -14.52
C TYR A 81 22.85 10.35 -15.93
N TRP A 82 21.66 9.82 -16.24
CA TRP A 82 21.33 9.26 -17.55
C TRP A 82 21.39 10.31 -18.68
N LYS A 83 21.01 11.56 -18.41
CA LYS A 83 20.99 12.62 -19.43
C LYS A 83 22.39 13.10 -19.82
N ARG A 84 23.38 12.96 -18.93
CA ARG A 84 24.76 13.44 -19.15
C ARG A 84 25.72 12.34 -19.64
N ASN A 85 25.44 11.07 -19.32
CA ASN A 85 26.30 9.92 -19.66
C ASN A 85 25.61 8.85 -20.53
N ARG A 86 24.58 9.22 -21.29
CA ARG A 86 23.77 8.29 -22.13
C ARG A 86 24.61 7.45 -23.09
N ILE A 87 25.61 8.07 -23.72
CA ILE A 87 26.51 7.41 -24.67
C ILE A 87 27.44 6.43 -23.94
N GLY A 88 27.98 6.82 -22.77
CA GLY A 88 28.86 5.94 -21.98
C GLY A 88 28.15 4.68 -21.48
N VAL A 89 26.90 4.80 -21.03
CA VAL A 89 26.10 3.65 -20.59
C VAL A 89 25.70 2.73 -21.76
N LEU A 90 25.41 3.31 -22.93
CA LEU A 90 25.14 2.52 -24.14
C LEU A 90 26.39 1.78 -24.64
N LEU A 91 27.56 2.41 -24.59
CA LEU A 91 28.84 1.79 -24.95
C LEU A 91 29.22 0.67 -23.98
N SER A 92 28.96 0.82 -22.67
CA SER A 92 29.20 -0.26 -21.71
C SER A 92 28.25 -1.43 -21.90
N LEU A 93 26.95 -1.17 -22.13
CA LEU A 93 25.94 -2.21 -22.34
C LEU A 93 26.19 -2.99 -23.64
N THR A 94 26.56 -2.31 -24.73
CA THR A 94 26.92 -2.98 -25.99
C THR A 94 28.21 -3.79 -25.85
N GLY A 95 29.20 -3.29 -25.10
CA GLY A 95 30.41 -4.05 -24.77
C GLY A 95 30.12 -5.32 -23.97
N VAL A 96 29.25 -5.25 -22.96
CA VAL A 96 28.81 -6.42 -22.17
C VAL A 96 28.04 -7.42 -23.04
N CYS A 97 27.15 -6.95 -23.92
CA CYS A 97 26.45 -7.83 -24.86
C CYS A 97 27.40 -8.53 -25.83
N LEU A 98 28.38 -7.82 -26.41
CA LEU A 98 29.36 -8.42 -27.31
C LEU A 98 30.26 -9.44 -26.61
N LEU A 99 30.66 -9.17 -25.36
CA LEU A 99 31.39 -10.12 -24.52
C LEU A 99 30.57 -11.37 -24.22
N LEU A 100 29.28 -11.22 -23.88
CA LEU A 100 28.39 -12.35 -23.63
C LEU A 100 28.13 -13.16 -24.92
N SER A 101 27.94 -12.51 -26.05
CA SER A 101 27.82 -13.18 -27.35
C SER A 101 29.10 -13.91 -27.74
N LEU A 102 30.28 -13.33 -27.47
CA LEU A 102 31.56 -13.98 -27.72
C LEU A 102 31.78 -15.18 -26.78
N LEU A 103 31.42 -15.06 -25.50
CA LEU A 103 31.48 -16.17 -24.54
C LEU A 103 30.53 -17.32 -24.93
N LEU A 104 29.33 -17.00 -25.45
CA LEU A 104 28.39 -17.99 -25.98
C LEU A 104 28.89 -18.63 -27.29
N LEU A 105 29.58 -17.88 -28.15
CA LEU A 105 30.21 -18.45 -29.34
C LEU A 105 31.39 -19.36 -28.98
N LEU A 106 32.23 -18.96 -28.02
CA LEU A 106 33.37 -19.75 -27.54
C LEU A 106 32.94 -21.02 -26.81
N SER A 107 31.84 -20.98 -26.04
CA SER A 107 31.26 -22.17 -25.43
C SER A 107 30.70 -23.14 -26.48
N ASN A 108 30.09 -22.63 -27.55
CA ASN A 108 29.61 -23.44 -28.67
C ASN A 108 30.75 -24.02 -29.53
N ILE A 109 31.85 -23.29 -29.73
CA ILE A 109 33.03 -23.79 -30.47
C ILE A 109 33.67 -25.00 -29.75
N SER A 110 33.49 -25.13 -28.44
CA SER A 110 33.93 -26.29 -27.65
C SER A 110 32.94 -27.47 -27.70
N ILE A 111 31.69 -27.23 -28.12
CA ILE A 111 30.66 -28.25 -28.33
C ILE A 111 30.79 -28.88 -29.74
N PHE A 112 31.19 -28.10 -30.75
CA PHE A 112 31.33 -28.57 -32.13
C PHE A 112 32.35 -29.70 -32.37
N PRO A 113 33.56 -29.75 -31.77
CA PRO A 113 34.46 -30.89 -31.95
C PRO A 113 33.95 -32.17 -31.24
N LYS A 114 33.15 -32.02 -30.18
CA LYS A 114 32.50 -33.14 -29.47
C LYS A 114 31.32 -33.74 -30.25
N LEU A 115 30.74 -32.98 -31.18
CA LEU A 115 29.77 -33.46 -32.17
C LEU A 115 30.44 -33.97 -33.47
N ARG A 116 31.69 -33.59 -33.74
CA ARG A 116 32.46 -34.07 -34.91
C ARG A 116 33.23 -35.37 -34.63
N SER A 117 33.47 -35.72 -33.37
CA SER A 117 33.96 -37.05 -32.96
C SER A 117 32.87 -38.12 -32.93
N LEU A 118 31.59 -37.73 -33.05
CA LEU A 118 30.55 -38.64 -33.51
C LEU A 118 30.61 -38.69 -35.04
N ASN A 119 31.75 -39.12 -35.57
CA ASN A 119 31.83 -39.63 -36.93
C ASN A 119 30.83 -40.78 -37.02
N LEU A 120 29.73 -40.53 -37.73
CA LEU A 120 29.40 -41.28 -38.94
C LEU A 120 30.05 -42.66 -38.97
N ILE A 121 29.53 -43.57 -38.14
CA ILE A 121 29.55 -44.97 -38.53
C ILE A 121 28.61 -45.02 -39.72
N SER A 122 29.24 -45.03 -40.89
CA SER A 122 28.71 -45.56 -42.13
C SER A 122 27.88 -46.80 -41.81
N THR A 123 26.57 -46.65 -41.67
CA THR A 123 25.63 -47.77 -41.79
C THR A 123 25.56 -48.12 -43.27
N LYS A 124 26.66 -48.68 -43.79
CA LYS A 124 26.68 -49.42 -45.06
C LYS A 124 26.57 -50.93 -44.81
N GLU A 125 26.27 -51.36 -43.59
CA GLU A 125 26.07 -52.76 -43.25
C GLU A 125 24.83 -52.96 -42.38
N VAL A 126 23.65 -52.53 -42.86
CA VAL A 126 22.37 -53.23 -42.64
C VAL A 126 21.44 -52.85 -43.81
N CYS A 127 21.78 -53.32 -45.01
CA CYS A 127 20.83 -53.40 -46.12
C CYS A 127 20.79 -54.84 -46.61
N ASP A 128 20.56 -55.77 -45.69
CA ASP A 128 20.10 -57.10 -46.04
C ASP A 128 18.81 -57.40 -45.27
N ALA A 129 17.75 -57.55 -46.07
CA ALA A 129 16.45 -58.13 -45.76
C ALA A 129 15.55 -57.43 -44.71
N SER A 130 14.79 -56.42 -45.18
CA SER A 130 13.37 -56.32 -44.83
C SER A 130 12.58 -55.84 -46.06
N PRO A 131 11.65 -56.64 -46.61
CA PRO A 131 10.97 -56.34 -47.88
C PRO A 131 9.71 -55.48 -47.66
N ALA A 132 9.82 -54.37 -46.94
CA ALA A 132 8.73 -53.43 -46.80
C ALA A 132 9.21 -52.01 -47.13
N PRO A 133 8.63 -51.31 -48.12
CA PRO A 133 8.97 -49.92 -48.38
C PRO A 133 8.59 -49.08 -47.16
N PHE A 134 9.58 -48.38 -46.57
CA PHE A 134 9.33 -47.47 -45.45
C PHE A 134 8.44 -46.33 -45.96
N ASN A 135 7.19 -46.27 -45.51
CA ASN A 135 6.19 -45.36 -46.06
C ASN A 135 6.35 -43.95 -45.47
N PHE A 136 7.10 -43.08 -46.16
CA PHE A 136 7.35 -41.69 -45.74
C PHE A 136 6.05 -40.90 -45.49
N THR A 137 4.98 -41.20 -46.23
CA THR A 137 3.68 -40.51 -46.07
C THR A 137 3.00 -40.82 -44.73
N GLU A 138 3.22 -42.03 -44.19
CA GLU A 138 2.71 -42.44 -42.87
C GLU A 138 3.44 -41.73 -41.73
N LEU A 139 4.76 -41.51 -41.90
CA LEU A 139 5.56 -40.76 -40.94
C LEU A 139 5.19 -39.26 -40.96
N GLU A 140 5.06 -38.67 -42.15
CA GLU A 140 4.68 -37.26 -42.32
C GLU A 140 3.29 -36.97 -41.74
N THR A 141 2.31 -37.82 -42.04
CA THR A 141 0.97 -37.72 -41.45
C THR A 141 1.01 -37.90 -39.93
N SER A 142 1.78 -38.84 -39.40
CA SER A 142 1.95 -39.03 -37.94
C SER A 142 2.54 -37.80 -37.25
N VAL A 143 3.58 -37.19 -37.82
CA VAL A 143 4.22 -35.99 -37.27
C VAL A 143 3.30 -34.78 -37.34
N ILE A 144 2.65 -34.54 -38.48
CA ILE A 144 1.68 -33.43 -38.64
C ILE A 144 0.51 -33.58 -37.65
N THR A 145 0.02 -34.81 -37.47
CA THR A 145 -1.10 -35.07 -36.55
C THR A 145 -0.68 -34.80 -35.10
N LYS A 146 0.54 -35.19 -34.71
CA LYS A 146 1.08 -34.86 -33.38
C LYS A 146 1.29 -33.37 -33.17
N LEU A 147 1.81 -32.65 -34.18
CA LEU A 147 1.98 -31.20 -34.11
C LEU A 147 0.65 -30.47 -33.95
N LYS A 148 -0.37 -30.84 -34.75
CA LYS A 148 -1.72 -30.29 -34.62
C LYS A 148 -2.34 -30.57 -33.26
N SER A 149 -2.16 -31.78 -32.74
CA SER A 149 -2.62 -32.14 -31.39
C SER A 149 -1.92 -31.31 -30.30
N LEU A 150 -0.61 -31.08 -30.44
CA LEU A 150 0.17 -30.27 -29.50
C LEU A 150 -0.26 -28.80 -29.53
N GLU A 151 -0.45 -28.24 -30.72
CA GLU A 151 -0.94 -26.87 -30.94
C GLU A 151 -2.31 -26.67 -30.28
N GLN A 152 -3.24 -27.59 -30.51
CA GLN A 152 -4.55 -27.59 -29.85
C GLN A 152 -4.44 -27.62 -28.32
N GLN A 153 -3.53 -28.44 -27.76
CA GLN A 153 -3.32 -28.47 -26.32
C GLN A 153 -2.78 -27.16 -25.75
N PHE A 154 -1.87 -26.50 -26.47
CA PHE A 154 -1.34 -25.20 -26.06
C PHE A 154 -2.41 -24.11 -26.11
N ASP A 155 -3.26 -24.12 -27.13
CA ASP A 155 -4.33 -23.12 -27.28
C ASP A 155 -5.43 -23.29 -26.22
N GLU A 156 -5.82 -24.53 -25.91
CA GLU A 156 -6.75 -24.79 -24.81
C GLU A 156 -6.17 -24.36 -23.45
N LYS A 157 -4.90 -24.68 -23.17
CA LYS A 157 -4.24 -24.21 -21.93
C LYS A 157 -4.16 -22.69 -21.84
N ARG A 158 -3.92 -22.02 -22.96
CA ARG A 158 -3.85 -20.55 -23.04
C ARG A 158 -5.22 -19.93 -22.78
N LYS A 159 -6.27 -20.48 -23.39
CA LYS A 159 -7.66 -20.04 -23.22
C LYS A 159 -8.13 -20.20 -21.77
N VAL A 160 -7.87 -21.34 -21.16
CA VAL A 160 -8.20 -21.59 -19.74
C VAL A 160 -7.44 -20.64 -18.82
N SER A 161 -6.16 -20.38 -19.10
CA SER A 161 -5.37 -19.42 -18.32
C SER A 161 -5.90 -17.99 -18.45
N LEU A 162 -6.31 -17.59 -19.66
CA LEU A 162 -6.89 -16.27 -19.92
C LEU A 162 -8.21 -16.09 -19.17
N GLN A 163 -9.12 -17.07 -19.26
CA GLN A 163 -10.39 -17.04 -18.53
C GLN A 163 -10.18 -16.92 -17.01
N LYS A 164 -9.21 -17.66 -16.46
CA LYS A 164 -8.88 -17.57 -15.04
C LYS A 164 -8.37 -16.19 -14.65
N MET A 165 -7.61 -15.51 -15.52
CA MET A 165 -7.17 -14.14 -15.28
C MET A 165 -8.31 -13.13 -15.38
N GLU A 166 -9.22 -13.30 -16.34
CA GLU A 166 -10.43 -12.46 -16.48
C GLU A 166 -11.34 -12.58 -15.26
N GLU A 167 -11.54 -13.79 -14.73
CA GLU A 167 -12.28 -14.02 -13.48
C GLU A 167 -11.61 -13.34 -12.28
N GLN A 168 -10.28 -13.40 -12.20
CA GLN A 168 -9.52 -12.72 -11.15
C GLN A 168 -9.69 -11.20 -11.27
N LEU A 169 -9.62 -10.65 -12.48
CA LEU A 169 -9.82 -9.23 -12.76
C LEU A 169 -11.22 -8.79 -12.34
N LEU A 170 -12.26 -9.51 -12.77
CA LEU A 170 -13.65 -9.22 -12.38
C LEU A 170 -13.86 -9.29 -10.86
N ARG A 171 -13.16 -10.20 -10.17
CA ARG A 171 -13.20 -10.27 -8.70
C ARG A 171 -12.53 -9.06 -8.05
N ILE A 172 -11.42 -8.58 -8.61
CA ILE A 172 -10.74 -7.35 -8.17
C ILE A 172 -11.62 -6.14 -8.43
N GLU A 173 -12.21 -6.01 -9.62
CA GLU A 173 -13.13 -4.91 -9.97
C GLU A 173 -14.35 -4.89 -9.06
N ARG A 174 -14.94 -6.06 -8.73
CA ARG A 174 -16.05 -6.14 -7.78
C ARG A 174 -15.65 -5.70 -6.36
N LYS A 175 -14.43 -6.07 -5.92
CA LYS A 175 -13.88 -5.60 -4.64
C LYS A 175 -13.63 -4.10 -4.68
N LEU A 176 -13.10 -3.58 -5.79
CA LEU A 176 -12.88 -2.15 -5.99
C LEU A 176 -14.20 -1.39 -6.01
N GLY A 177 -15.24 -1.90 -6.66
CA GLY A 177 -16.59 -1.33 -6.63
C GLY A 177 -17.20 -1.30 -5.23
N ARG A 178 -16.96 -2.32 -4.41
CA ARG A 178 -17.35 -2.31 -2.98
C ARG A 178 -16.57 -1.26 -2.18
N LEU A 179 -15.29 -1.06 -2.46
CA LEU A 179 -14.49 0.02 -1.85
C LEU A 179 -14.92 1.40 -2.37
N GLN A 180 -15.35 1.49 -3.62
CA GLN A 180 -15.81 2.73 -4.24
C GLN A 180 -17.21 3.12 -3.77
N ASN A 181 -18.02 2.15 -3.33
CA ASN A 181 -19.28 2.40 -2.61
C ASN A 181 -19.04 2.80 -1.13
N CYS A 182 -17.80 2.63 -0.63
CA CYS A 182 -17.32 3.24 0.62
C CYS A 182 -16.67 4.61 0.37
N LYS A 183 -16.70 5.12 -0.87
CA LYS A 183 -16.19 6.45 -1.21
C LYS A 183 -17.30 7.48 -0.97
N ASP A 184 -17.03 8.40 -0.06
CA ASP A 184 -17.65 9.74 0.04
C ASP A 184 -19.12 9.86 0.51
N THR A 185 -19.52 9.16 1.57
CA THR A 185 -20.71 9.62 2.34
C THR A 185 -20.36 10.62 3.45
N SER A 186 -19.09 10.71 3.87
CA SER A 186 -18.65 11.63 4.94
C SER A 186 -18.15 12.99 4.43
N TRP A 187 -17.79 13.09 3.14
CA TRP A 187 -17.31 14.34 2.55
C TRP A 187 -18.47 15.15 1.97
N ARG A 188 -18.53 16.43 2.30
CA ARG A 188 -19.50 17.38 1.74
C ARG A 188 -18.77 18.50 1.03
N LYS A 189 -19.26 18.86 -0.15
CA LYS A 189 -18.72 19.99 -0.90
C LYS A 189 -19.36 21.29 -0.43
N PHE A 190 -18.54 22.31 -0.25
CA PHE A 190 -19.00 23.68 -0.08
C PHE A 190 -18.04 24.61 -0.82
N GLN A 191 -18.59 25.38 -1.77
CA GLN A 191 -17.82 26.23 -2.68
C GLN A 191 -16.71 25.44 -3.41
N THR A 192 -15.45 25.81 -3.21
CA THR A 192 -14.28 25.23 -3.89
C THR A 192 -13.57 24.14 -3.06
N ASN A 193 -14.10 23.82 -1.88
CA ASN A 193 -13.50 22.88 -0.94
C ASN A 193 -14.45 21.71 -0.65
N VAL A 194 -13.87 20.63 -0.14
CA VAL A 194 -14.57 19.46 0.39
C VAL A 194 -14.22 19.27 1.85
N TYR A 195 -15.23 18.90 2.65
CA TYR A 195 -15.16 18.86 4.11
C TYR A 195 -15.56 17.48 4.63
N TYR A 196 -14.71 16.87 5.44
CA TYR A 196 -14.99 15.64 6.15
C TYR A 196 -15.42 15.93 7.57
N PHE A 197 -16.58 15.42 7.95
CA PHE A 197 -17.12 15.57 9.30
C PHE A 197 -16.81 14.32 10.12
N SER A 198 -16.12 14.48 11.25
CA SER A 198 -15.66 13.34 12.03
C SER A 198 -16.80 12.59 12.74
N ASP A 199 -16.75 11.26 12.66
CA ASP A 199 -17.62 10.40 13.46
C ASP A 199 -17.08 10.18 14.89
N THR A 200 -15.84 10.59 15.16
CA THR A 200 -15.16 10.42 16.45
C THR A 200 -14.73 11.76 17.05
N GLU A 201 -14.55 11.77 18.37
CA GLU A 201 -13.97 12.89 19.11
C GLU A 201 -12.51 12.59 19.45
N GLU A 202 -11.63 13.55 19.23
CA GLU A 202 -10.20 13.42 19.49
C GLU A 202 -9.65 14.69 20.12
N ASN A 203 -8.44 14.59 20.68
CA ASN A 203 -7.68 15.78 21.05
C ASN A 203 -7.17 16.52 19.81
N TRP A 204 -6.78 17.79 19.96
CA TRP A 204 -6.49 18.66 18.83
C TRP A 204 -5.36 18.10 17.94
N LYS A 205 -4.30 17.57 18.56
CA LYS A 205 -3.16 16.97 17.85
C LYS A 205 -3.58 15.75 17.04
N MET A 206 -4.33 14.82 17.65
CA MET A 206 -4.82 13.62 16.96
C MET A 206 -5.82 13.96 15.85
N ALA A 207 -6.67 14.97 16.05
CA ALA A 207 -7.59 15.46 15.04
C ALA A 207 -6.83 16.02 13.82
N ARG A 208 -5.77 16.81 14.06
CA ARG A 208 -4.85 17.29 13.01
C ARG A 208 -4.22 16.14 12.23
N GLU A 209 -3.66 15.15 12.93
CA GLU A 209 -3.01 13.98 12.32
C GLU A 209 -4.01 13.20 11.45
N LYS A 210 -5.23 12.95 11.96
CA LYS A 210 -6.28 12.29 11.18
C LYS A 210 -6.67 13.06 9.91
N CYS A 211 -6.72 14.38 9.96
CA CYS A 211 -6.96 15.17 8.75
C CYS A 211 -5.78 15.06 7.76
N ALA A 212 -4.54 15.06 8.26
CA ALA A 212 -3.36 14.88 7.42
C ALA A 212 -3.35 13.50 6.72
N ASP A 213 -3.73 12.42 7.43
CA ASP A 213 -3.87 11.07 6.86
C ASP A 213 -4.91 11.00 5.73
N LEU A 214 -5.83 11.97 5.66
CA LEU A 214 -6.86 12.10 4.62
C LEU A 214 -6.47 13.08 3.50
N ASP A 215 -5.18 13.44 3.41
CA ASP A 215 -4.64 14.47 2.51
C ASP A 215 -5.37 15.81 2.65
N SER A 216 -5.69 16.18 3.89
CA SER A 216 -6.47 17.37 4.26
C SER A 216 -5.89 18.05 5.51
N HIS A 217 -6.49 19.14 5.97
CA HIS A 217 -6.11 19.80 7.22
C HIS A 217 -7.33 20.03 8.10
N LEU A 218 -7.14 20.31 9.40
CA LEU A 218 -8.24 20.83 10.23
C LEU A 218 -8.82 22.09 9.59
N VAL A 219 -10.14 22.25 9.67
CA VAL A 219 -10.86 23.32 9.00
C VAL A 219 -10.28 24.70 9.34
N ILE A 220 -10.08 25.53 8.32
CA ILE A 220 -9.63 26.92 8.43
C ILE A 220 -10.79 27.80 8.03
N ILE A 221 -11.41 28.49 9.00
CA ILE A 221 -12.57 29.31 8.72
C ILE A 221 -12.13 30.65 8.15
N ASN A 222 -12.32 30.81 6.84
CA ASN A 222 -11.98 32.02 6.09
C ASN A 222 -13.16 32.99 5.98
N THR A 223 -14.40 32.48 6.03
CA THR A 223 -15.60 33.30 5.83
C THR A 223 -16.73 32.93 6.80
N LYS A 224 -17.63 33.88 7.05
CA LYS A 224 -18.83 33.60 7.85
C LYS A 224 -19.70 32.50 7.21
N GLN A 225 -19.81 32.49 5.88
CA GLN A 225 -20.61 31.50 5.16
C GLN A 225 -20.06 30.08 5.31
N GLU A 226 -18.74 29.93 5.35
CA GLU A 226 -18.08 28.66 5.63
C GLU A 226 -18.33 28.20 7.07
N GLN A 227 -18.22 29.10 8.04
CA GLN A 227 -18.57 28.80 9.43
C GLN A 227 -20.03 28.33 9.57
N ASP A 228 -20.96 29.08 8.98
CA ASP A 228 -22.39 28.76 9.02
C ASP A 228 -22.63 27.37 8.40
N PHE A 229 -22.02 27.07 7.25
CA PHE A 229 -22.10 25.75 6.61
C PHE A 229 -21.63 24.61 7.52
N VAL A 230 -20.49 24.79 8.20
CA VAL A 230 -19.92 23.78 9.10
C VAL A 230 -20.82 23.54 10.31
N ILE A 231 -21.34 24.61 10.93
CA ILE A 231 -22.25 24.53 12.08
C ILE A 231 -23.57 23.87 11.71
N GLU A 232 -24.19 24.29 10.61
CA GLU A 232 -25.50 23.78 10.18
C GLU A 232 -25.44 22.28 9.84
N THR A 233 -24.28 21.82 9.37
CA THR A 233 -24.06 20.42 9.01
C THR A 233 -23.92 19.51 10.23
N LEU A 234 -23.06 19.87 11.20
CA LEU A 234 -22.76 18.97 12.32
C LEU A 234 -23.62 19.25 13.56
N LYS A 235 -23.99 20.51 13.81
CA LYS A 235 -24.69 20.98 15.02
C LYS A 235 -24.02 20.55 16.34
N GLN A 236 -22.70 20.36 16.30
CA GLN A 236 -21.85 20.03 17.44
C GLN A 236 -20.64 20.95 17.46
N SER A 237 -19.99 21.06 18.62
CA SER A 237 -18.74 21.79 18.76
C SER A 237 -17.61 21.04 18.06
N ILE A 238 -16.70 21.75 17.40
CA ILE A 238 -15.60 21.16 16.64
C ILE A 238 -14.27 21.86 16.90
N TRP A 239 -13.18 21.12 16.74
CA TRP A 239 -11.86 21.73 16.61
C TRP A 239 -11.75 22.57 15.34
N LEU A 240 -11.14 23.75 15.50
CA LEU A 240 -10.64 24.56 14.39
C LEU A 240 -9.15 24.28 14.19
N GLY A 241 -8.65 24.51 12.97
CA GLY A 241 -7.22 24.54 12.69
C GLY A 241 -6.52 25.78 13.23
N LEU A 242 -6.91 26.29 14.40
CA LEU A 242 -6.50 27.56 15.00
C LEU A 242 -5.96 27.30 16.43
N ASN A 243 -4.77 27.84 16.72
CA ASN A 243 -4.06 27.65 18.00
C ASN A 243 -3.08 28.82 18.25
N ASP A 244 -2.62 28.97 19.47
CA ASP A 244 -1.54 29.89 19.86
C ASP A 244 -0.41 29.18 20.64
N THR A 245 -0.26 27.87 20.44
CA THR A 245 0.75 27.01 21.11
C THR A 245 2.21 27.44 20.90
N GLU A 246 2.51 28.22 19.85
CA GLU A 246 3.86 28.74 19.58
C GLU A 246 4.19 29.98 20.41
N GLU A 247 3.21 30.86 20.62
CA GLU A 247 3.35 32.13 21.33
C GLU A 247 1.98 32.53 21.87
N GLU A 248 1.83 32.43 23.19
CA GLU A 248 0.63 32.78 23.96
C GLU A 248 0.00 34.12 23.49
N GLY A 249 -1.29 34.10 23.17
CA GLY A 249 -2.04 35.26 22.68
C GLY A 249 -1.84 35.56 21.19
N THR A 250 -0.92 34.88 20.51
CA THR A 250 -0.66 35.02 19.07
C THR A 250 -1.26 33.85 18.28
N TRP A 251 -2.56 33.97 18.00
CA TRP A 251 -3.33 32.96 17.29
C TRP A 251 -2.97 32.83 15.81
N ARG A 252 -2.70 31.59 15.38
CA ARG A 252 -2.34 31.22 14.00
C ARG A 252 -3.16 30.04 13.49
N TRP A 253 -3.52 30.12 12.22
CA TRP A 253 -4.07 28.99 11.50
C TRP A 253 -2.98 27.97 11.17
N ILE A 254 -3.39 26.72 10.97
CA ILE A 254 -2.49 25.58 10.76
C ILE A 254 -1.72 25.62 9.44
N ASP A 255 -2.14 26.49 8.51
CA ASP A 255 -1.43 26.83 7.27
C ASP A 255 -0.35 27.92 7.47
N GLY A 256 -0.19 28.41 8.70
CA GLY A 256 0.74 29.46 9.09
C GLY A 256 0.22 30.88 8.93
N SER A 257 -0.99 31.07 8.38
CA SER A 257 -1.58 32.39 8.24
C SER A 257 -1.96 32.97 9.62
N PRO A 258 -1.77 34.28 9.85
CA PRO A 258 -2.18 34.91 11.10
C PRO A 258 -3.71 34.96 11.21
N LEU A 259 -4.22 35.08 12.44
CA LEU A 259 -5.64 35.32 12.65
C LEU A 259 -6.09 36.65 12.01
N GLY A 260 -6.92 36.54 10.97
CA GLY A 260 -7.46 37.66 10.21
C GLY A 260 -8.51 38.49 10.94
N GLU A 261 -9.33 39.22 10.17
CA GLU A 261 -10.39 40.09 10.70
C GLU A 261 -11.59 39.31 11.24
N LEU A 262 -11.89 38.14 10.66
CA LEU A 262 -12.95 37.27 11.17
C LEU A 262 -12.50 36.64 12.49
N ARG A 263 -13.10 37.11 13.57
CA ARG A 263 -12.82 36.66 14.95
C ARG A 263 -14.14 36.44 15.65
N SER A 264 -14.64 35.21 15.62
CA SER A 264 -15.92 34.86 16.23
C SER A 264 -15.79 34.41 17.69
N TRP A 265 -14.77 34.88 18.41
CA TRP A 265 -14.61 34.62 19.85
C TRP A 265 -15.87 34.95 20.63
N ARG A 266 -16.23 34.09 21.58
CA ARG A 266 -17.28 34.39 22.56
C ARG A 266 -16.85 35.57 23.42
N THR A 267 -17.81 36.31 23.96
CA THR A 267 -17.52 37.38 24.92
C THR A 267 -16.68 36.86 26.09
N GLY A 268 -15.48 37.42 26.25
CA GLY A 268 -14.53 37.03 27.28
C GLY A 268 -13.36 36.19 26.76
N GLU A 269 -13.44 35.68 25.53
CA GLU A 269 -12.45 34.78 24.95
C GLU A 269 -11.55 35.49 23.92
N PRO A 270 -10.34 34.96 23.65
CA PRO A 270 -9.69 33.87 24.36
C PRO A 270 -9.19 34.30 25.75
N ASN A 271 -9.31 33.44 26.77
CA ASN A 271 -9.05 33.80 28.17
C ASN A 271 -7.87 33.05 28.82
N ASN A 272 -7.32 32.05 28.12
CA ASN A 272 -6.23 31.19 28.56
C ASN A 272 -6.43 30.60 29.97
N ASN A 273 -7.62 30.07 30.25
CA ASN A 273 -8.01 29.76 31.61
C ASN A 273 -7.33 28.50 32.20
N GLY A 274 -6.96 28.58 33.48
CA GLY A 274 -6.37 27.47 34.23
C GLY A 274 -4.83 27.45 34.22
N LYS A 275 -4.25 26.54 35.02
CA LYS A 275 -2.81 26.55 35.33
C LYS A 275 -1.89 26.17 34.17
N ASN A 276 -2.42 25.44 33.17
CA ASN A 276 -1.64 24.97 32.03
C ASN A 276 -2.08 25.64 30.72
N GLY A 277 -2.92 26.66 30.81
CA GLY A 277 -3.47 27.37 29.66
C GLY A 277 -4.45 26.59 28.77
N GLU A 278 -4.97 27.29 27.78
CA GLU A 278 -5.94 26.85 26.78
C GLU A 278 -5.49 27.31 25.38
N ASP A 279 -4.69 26.49 24.69
CA ASP A 279 -3.99 26.96 23.49
C ASP A 279 -4.68 26.57 22.15
N CYS A 280 -5.87 25.94 22.20
CA CYS A 280 -6.52 25.36 21.03
C CYS A 280 -7.97 25.87 20.87
N ALA A 281 -8.32 26.35 19.67
CA ALA A 281 -9.63 26.92 19.41
C ALA A 281 -10.68 25.85 19.06
N VAL A 282 -11.83 25.93 19.72
CA VAL A 282 -13.05 25.19 19.41
C VAL A 282 -14.11 26.15 18.87
N LEU A 283 -14.80 25.76 17.79
CA LEU A 283 -16.04 26.39 17.35
C LEU A 283 -17.20 25.70 18.04
N TYR A 284 -17.95 26.43 18.88
CA TYR A 284 -19.15 25.89 19.49
C TYR A 284 -20.32 25.82 18.52
N LYS A 285 -21.28 24.94 18.81
CA LYS A 285 -22.50 24.76 18.00
C LYS A 285 -23.36 26.03 17.88
N GLU A 286 -23.20 26.98 18.81
CA GLU A 286 -23.85 28.30 18.78
C GLU A 286 -23.18 29.29 17.80
N GLY A 287 -21.99 28.95 17.29
CA GLY A 287 -21.28 29.72 16.27
C GLY A 287 -20.20 30.66 16.77
N ASN A 288 -19.93 30.66 18.06
CA ASN A 288 -18.82 31.41 18.65
C ASN A 288 -17.65 30.49 19.02
N TRP A 289 -16.44 31.04 19.04
CA TRP A 289 -15.21 30.32 19.35
C TRP A 289 -14.89 30.43 20.84
N ASN A 290 -14.18 29.42 21.33
CA ASN A 290 -13.55 29.44 22.64
C ASN A 290 -12.16 28.81 22.53
N ASP A 291 -11.22 29.28 23.32
CA ASP A 291 -9.98 28.57 23.57
C ASP A 291 -10.23 27.53 24.65
N ILE A 292 -9.76 26.31 24.42
CA ILE A 292 -9.85 25.22 25.39
C ILE A 292 -8.56 24.42 25.41
N ARG A 293 -8.33 23.68 26.49
CA ARG A 293 -7.17 22.79 26.57
C ARG A 293 -7.10 21.83 25.39
N CYS A 294 -5.95 21.78 24.73
CA CYS A 294 -5.70 20.95 23.54
C CYS A 294 -5.88 19.43 23.77
N ASP A 295 -5.83 18.97 25.02
CA ASP A 295 -6.03 17.56 25.42
C ASP A 295 -7.51 17.14 25.50
N THR A 296 -8.44 18.11 25.45
CA THR A 296 -9.90 17.87 25.42
C THR A 296 -10.28 17.02 24.21
N ARG A 297 -11.26 16.13 24.33
CA ARG A 297 -11.78 15.37 23.18
C ARG A 297 -12.99 16.09 22.60
N VAL A 298 -12.90 16.49 21.33
CA VAL A 298 -13.98 17.18 20.59
C VAL A 298 -14.05 16.61 19.18
N LYS A 299 -15.22 16.72 18.53
CA LYS A 299 -15.36 16.46 17.09
C LYS A 299 -14.44 17.38 16.29
N PHE A 300 -14.20 17.03 15.03
CA PHE A 300 -13.37 17.83 14.14
C PHE A 300 -13.88 17.76 12.71
N VAL A 301 -13.51 18.76 11.93
CA VAL A 301 -13.79 18.81 10.49
C VAL A 301 -12.47 18.94 9.76
N CYS A 302 -12.28 18.10 8.75
CA CYS A 302 -11.15 18.21 7.84
C CYS A 302 -11.57 18.91 6.56
N GLU A 303 -10.67 19.66 5.96
CA GLU A 303 -10.89 20.48 4.77
C GLU A 303 -9.77 20.26 3.77
N LYS A 304 -10.13 20.19 2.48
CA LYS A 304 -9.18 20.29 1.36
C LYS A 304 -9.82 20.89 0.14
N LYS A 305 -9.01 21.43 -0.77
CA LYS A 305 -9.47 21.92 -2.07
C LYS A 305 -10.04 20.78 -2.92
N GLU A 306 -11.13 21.05 -3.61
CA GLU A 306 -11.65 20.13 -4.61
C GLU A 306 -10.69 20.09 -5.80
N VAL A 307 -10.17 18.90 -6.11
CA VAL A 307 -9.35 18.69 -7.30
C VAL A 307 -10.30 18.54 -8.49
N SER A 308 -10.45 19.60 -9.29
CA SER A 308 -11.10 19.50 -10.59
C SER A 308 -10.15 18.80 -11.57
N VAL A 309 -10.54 17.61 -12.02
CA VAL A 309 -9.87 16.96 -13.16
C VAL A 309 -10.38 17.68 -14.41
N GLN A 310 -9.55 18.53 -15.00
CA GLN A 310 -9.77 19.11 -16.32
C GLN A 310 -9.33 18.16 -17.43
#